data_AF-A0A425DF69-F1
#
_entry.id   AF-A0A425DF69-F1
#
_cell.length_a   1.000
_cell.length_b   1.000
_cell.length_c   1.000
_cell.angle_alpha   90.00
_cell.angle_beta   90.00
_cell.angle_gamma   90.00
#
_symmetry.space_group_name_H-M   'P 1'
#
loop_
_entity.id
_entity.type
_entity.pdbx_description
1 polymer ?
#
loop_
_entity_poly.entity_id
_entity_poly.type
_entity_poly.pdbx_seq_one_letter_code
_entity_poly.pdbx_strand_id
1 'polypeptide(L)'
;MSASTRAFKVAFRCTACGKCCTGKGGKVRVNAREVEAIADHLSTPTREFRRQFLRRHPGDDFDSIKQTPDDLQCIFLEGKQCSIYPVRPTQCQTYPFWPQQLISKYDWALTSKECEGVLLDRTSDADIVPNDRILKETVIHEVHRSGESMTYSEIESLVEELDPDMLHAFDQTGNAFVTTLLESSAELLDLVVVDVEDGTTHELLEHGDVLSAPPASMTSKEFLHNIRRVLGPRGVVAMNVIGHKPTGSLESAGGWDGLATRLATVFDQVWVLPLEANTLVFGVLGWPSHVLPPLSTTSLSDQEQVVQDIFDEFRPRMRRVH
;
A
#
# COMPACT_ATOMS: atom_id res chain seq x y z
N MET A 1 -5.40 18.93 25.28
CA MET A 1 -6.43 17.86 25.32
C MET A 1 -5.89 16.72 24.49
N SER A 2 -5.76 15.53 25.09
CA SER A 2 -5.17 14.35 24.46
C SER A 2 -6.12 13.85 23.35
N ALA A 3 -5.76 14.09 22.10
CA ALA A 3 -6.37 13.40 20.97
C ALA A 3 -5.77 11.99 20.92
N SER A 4 -6.35 11.09 21.73
CA SER A 4 -6.15 9.66 21.56
C SER A 4 -6.79 9.27 20.23
N THR A 5 -6.01 9.32 19.15
CA THR A 5 -6.43 8.80 17.84
C THR A 5 -6.51 7.28 17.97
N ARG A 6 -7.67 6.80 18.42
CA ARG A 6 -8.05 5.39 18.38
C ARG A 6 -7.86 4.95 16.93
N ALA A 7 -6.91 4.06 16.70
CA ALA A 7 -6.76 3.46 15.40
C ALA A 7 -8.08 2.84 14.94
N PHE A 8 -8.30 3.00 13.65
CA PHE A 8 -9.58 2.83 13.03
C PHE A 8 -9.88 1.33 12.87
N LYS A 9 -10.48 0.75 13.92
CA LYS A 9 -10.97 -0.62 13.86
C LYS A 9 -12.20 -0.69 12.96
N VAL A 10 -12.13 -1.53 11.94
CA VAL A 10 -13.24 -1.85 11.04
C VAL A 10 -14.01 -3.06 11.56
N ALA A 11 -15.31 -3.08 11.29
CA ALA A 11 -16.19 -4.20 11.64
C ALA A 11 -16.91 -4.71 10.38
N PHE A 12 -16.86 -6.03 10.16
CA PHE A 12 -17.39 -6.64 8.96
C PHE A 12 -17.98 -8.02 9.21
N ARG A 13 -19.19 -8.26 8.70
CA ARG A 13 -19.84 -9.57 8.66
C ARG A 13 -20.57 -9.76 7.34
N CYS A 14 -20.03 -10.61 6.47
CA CYS A 14 -20.69 -10.95 5.21
C CYS A 14 -22.07 -11.58 5.46
N THR A 15 -23.12 -11.00 4.87
CA THR A 15 -24.51 -11.49 4.96
C THR A 15 -24.92 -12.35 3.77
N ALA A 16 -23.98 -12.67 2.87
CA ALA A 16 -24.25 -13.33 1.59
C ALA A 16 -25.36 -12.63 0.75
N CYS A 17 -25.37 -11.29 0.77
CA CYS A 17 -26.41 -10.49 0.13
C CYS A 17 -26.26 -10.36 -1.40
N GLY A 18 -25.08 -10.65 -1.96
CA GLY A 18 -24.78 -10.53 -3.38
C GLY A 18 -24.48 -9.10 -3.87
N LYS A 19 -24.59 -8.07 -3.01
CA LYS A 19 -24.43 -6.66 -3.42
C LYS A 19 -23.06 -6.32 -4.01
N CYS A 20 -21.99 -6.98 -3.57
CA CYS A 20 -20.64 -6.83 -4.13
C CYS A 20 -20.54 -7.22 -5.62
N CYS A 21 -21.53 -7.98 -6.13
CA CYS A 21 -21.63 -8.35 -7.54
C CYS A 21 -22.59 -7.45 -8.32
N THR A 22 -23.17 -6.42 -7.70
CA THR A 22 -24.12 -5.49 -8.31
C THR A 22 -23.50 -4.10 -8.47
N GLY A 23 -24.09 -3.25 -9.31
CA GLY A 23 -23.63 -1.89 -9.56
C GLY A 23 -23.24 -1.67 -11.02
N LYS A 24 -23.18 -0.40 -11.43
CA LYS A 24 -22.88 -0.03 -12.80
C LYS A 24 -21.37 0.11 -13.02
N GLY A 25 -20.85 -0.42 -14.12
CA GLY A 25 -19.43 -0.28 -14.48
C GLY A 25 -18.46 -1.08 -13.60
N GLY A 26 -18.92 -2.16 -12.97
CA GLY A 26 -18.07 -3.06 -12.21
C GLY A 26 -16.94 -3.63 -13.07
N LYS A 27 -15.70 -3.54 -12.55
CA LYS A 27 -14.49 -4.06 -13.18
C LYS A 27 -13.79 -5.03 -12.23
N VAL A 28 -14.02 -6.32 -12.42
CA VAL A 28 -13.30 -7.38 -11.70
C VAL A 28 -12.14 -7.87 -12.56
N ARG A 29 -10.93 -7.45 -12.25
CA ARG A 29 -9.68 -7.89 -12.88
C ARG A 29 -9.47 -9.38 -12.66
N VAL A 30 -9.03 -10.07 -13.71
CA VAL A 30 -8.62 -11.46 -13.66
C VAL A 30 -7.27 -11.66 -14.36
N ASN A 31 -6.41 -12.49 -13.77
CA ASN A 31 -5.15 -12.90 -14.41
C ASN A 31 -5.28 -14.27 -15.10
N ALA A 32 -4.20 -14.75 -15.72
CA ALA A 32 -4.25 -16.00 -16.50
C ALA A 32 -4.58 -17.22 -15.64
N ARG A 33 -4.04 -17.33 -14.42
CA ARG A 33 -4.29 -18.45 -13.50
C ARG A 33 -5.74 -18.48 -13.02
N GLU A 34 -6.30 -17.32 -12.69
CA GLU A 34 -7.71 -17.22 -12.29
C GLU A 34 -8.63 -17.58 -13.46
N VAL A 35 -8.29 -17.15 -14.67
CA VAL A 35 -9.04 -17.51 -15.88
C VAL A 35 -9.02 -19.02 -16.12
N GLU A 36 -7.90 -19.69 -15.93
CA GLU A 36 -7.81 -21.16 -15.98
C GLU A 36 -8.68 -21.82 -14.91
N ALA A 37 -8.54 -21.38 -13.65
CA ALA A 37 -9.29 -21.96 -12.52
C ALA A 37 -10.82 -21.81 -12.69
N ILE A 38 -11.29 -20.65 -13.17
CA ILE A 38 -12.73 -20.44 -13.40
C ILE A 38 -13.22 -21.24 -14.61
N ALA A 39 -12.44 -21.28 -15.69
CA ALA A 39 -12.78 -22.05 -16.88
C ALA A 39 -12.92 -23.55 -16.57
N ASP A 40 -11.98 -24.10 -15.80
CA ASP A 40 -12.00 -25.50 -15.34
C ASP A 40 -13.21 -25.78 -14.45
N HIS A 41 -13.51 -24.88 -13.50
CA HIS A 41 -14.69 -24.99 -12.64
C HIS A 41 -16.00 -25.03 -13.44
N LEU A 42 -16.09 -24.24 -14.51
CA LEU A 42 -17.24 -24.20 -15.41
C LEU A 42 -17.19 -25.27 -16.52
N SER A 43 -16.19 -26.15 -16.52
CA SER A 43 -15.97 -27.16 -17.56
C SER A 43 -15.99 -26.56 -18.99
N THR A 44 -15.46 -25.35 -19.13
CA THR A 44 -15.45 -24.58 -20.38
C THR A 44 -14.01 -24.38 -20.84
N PRO A 45 -13.66 -24.60 -22.13
CA PRO A 45 -12.32 -24.33 -22.61
C PRO A 45 -11.90 -22.88 -22.39
N THR A 46 -10.67 -22.62 -21.91
CA THR A 46 -10.17 -21.28 -21.55
C THR A 46 -10.38 -20.23 -22.64
N ARG A 47 -10.17 -20.60 -23.91
CA ARG A 47 -10.39 -19.70 -25.07
C ARG A 47 -11.86 -19.30 -25.21
N GLU A 48 -12.77 -20.24 -24.98
CA GLU A 48 -14.21 -19.98 -25.01
C GLU A 48 -14.64 -19.15 -23.80
N PHE A 49 -14.12 -19.48 -22.61
CA PHE A 49 -14.35 -18.71 -21.39
C PHE A 49 -13.96 -17.24 -21.57
N ARG A 50 -12.74 -16.97 -22.07
CA ARG A 50 -12.26 -15.60 -22.35
C ARG A 50 -13.23 -14.84 -23.27
N ARG A 51 -13.66 -15.47 -24.36
CA ARG A 51 -14.58 -14.84 -25.33
C ARG A 51 -15.96 -14.57 -24.72
N GLN A 52 -16.49 -15.53 -23.97
CA GLN A 52 -17.86 -15.47 -23.44
C GLN A 52 -17.97 -14.56 -22.22
N PHE A 53 -17.04 -14.66 -21.28
CA PHE A 53 -17.17 -14.08 -19.94
C PHE A 53 -16.23 -12.91 -19.65
N LEU A 54 -15.19 -12.67 -20.46
CA LEU A 54 -14.24 -11.59 -20.21
C LEU A 54 -14.36 -10.44 -21.21
N ARG A 55 -14.08 -9.23 -20.74
CA ARG A 55 -13.96 -8.00 -21.54
C ARG A 55 -12.70 -7.25 -21.13
N ARG A 56 -12.09 -6.59 -22.11
CA ARG A 56 -11.01 -5.62 -21.88
C ARG A 56 -11.53 -4.24 -22.21
N HIS A 57 -11.42 -3.29 -21.29
CA HIS A 57 -11.84 -1.92 -21.57
C HIS A 57 -10.72 -1.17 -22.31
N PRO A 58 -11.04 -0.15 -23.12
CA PRO A 58 -10.03 0.69 -23.76
C PRO A 58 -9.10 1.33 -22.71
N GLY A 59 -7.79 1.16 -22.88
CA GLY A 59 -6.76 1.69 -21.98
C GLY A 59 -6.38 0.77 -20.82
N ASP A 60 -7.14 -0.31 -20.56
CA ASP A 60 -6.79 -1.29 -19.53
C ASP A 60 -5.78 -2.31 -20.11
N ASP A 61 -4.77 -2.68 -19.33
CA ASP A 61 -3.78 -3.71 -19.66
C ASP A 61 -4.23 -5.13 -19.23
N PHE A 62 -5.43 -5.26 -18.68
CA PHE A 62 -5.95 -6.46 -18.07
C PHE A 62 -7.34 -6.86 -18.57
N ASP A 63 -7.67 -8.14 -18.42
CA ASP A 63 -9.02 -8.64 -18.66
C ASP A 63 -9.88 -8.49 -17.40
N SER A 64 -11.15 -8.18 -17.61
CA SER A 64 -12.14 -8.09 -16.54
C SER A 64 -13.34 -8.99 -16.81
N ILE A 65 -13.99 -9.48 -15.75
CA ILE A 65 -15.24 -10.22 -15.87
C ILE A 65 -16.33 -9.28 -16.43
N LYS A 66 -17.08 -9.77 -17.42
CA LYS A 66 -18.22 -9.06 -17.99
C LYS A 66 -19.32 -8.84 -16.96
N GLN A 67 -20.02 -7.74 -17.14
CA GLN A 67 -21.33 -7.53 -16.55
C GLN A 67 -22.43 -8.06 -17.47
N THR A 68 -23.65 -8.11 -16.94
CA THR A 68 -24.87 -8.33 -17.72
C THR A 68 -25.02 -7.26 -18.82
N PRO A 69 -25.83 -7.51 -19.86
CA PRO A 69 -25.99 -6.57 -20.98
C PRO A 69 -26.48 -5.16 -20.59
N ASP A 70 -27.21 -5.03 -19.48
CA ASP A 70 -27.66 -3.75 -18.90
C ASP A 70 -26.59 -3.08 -18.02
N ASP A 71 -25.44 -3.72 -17.84
CA ASP A 71 -24.28 -3.30 -17.05
C ASP A 71 -24.59 -3.12 -15.55
N LEU A 72 -25.63 -3.79 -15.02
CA LEU A 72 -26.08 -3.60 -13.63
C LEU A 72 -25.53 -4.62 -12.63
N GLN A 73 -25.00 -5.76 -13.09
CA GLN A 73 -24.43 -6.79 -12.22
C GLN A 73 -23.40 -7.65 -12.94
N CYS A 74 -22.57 -8.37 -12.18
CA CYS A 74 -21.64 -9.37 -12.69
C CYS A 74 -22.40 -10.51 -13.39
N ILE A 75 -21.85 -11.02 -14.50
CA ILE A 75 -22.47 -12.11 -15.27
C ILE A 75 -22.61 -13.42 -14.48
N PHE A 76 -21.82 -13.61 -13.42
CA PHE A 76 -21.87 -14.78 -12.53
C PHE A 76 -22.76 -14.59 -11.30
N LEU A 77 -23.54 -13.51 -11.22
CA LEU A 77 -24.51 -13.35 -10.13
C LEU A 77 -25.82 -14.08 -10.48
N GLU A 78 -26.15 -15.10 -9.70
CA GLU A 78 -27.41 -15.84 -9.78
C GLU A 78 -28.25 -15.58 -8.52
N GLY A 79 -29.25 -14.71 -8.66
CA GLY A 79 -30.05 -14.24 -7.53
C GLY A 79 -29.18 -13.44 -6.55
N LYS A 80 -28.79 -14.05 -5.42
CA LYS A 80 -27.88 -13.46 -4.41
C LYS A 80 -26.56 -14.20 -4.28
N GLN A 81 -26.32 -15.22 -5.11
CA GLN A 81 -25.17 -16.10 -4.99
C GLN A 81 -24.29 -15.98 -6.23
N CYS A 82 -22.98 -15.98 -6.02
CA CYS A 82 -22.02 -16.03 -7.12
C CYS A 82 -21.90 -17.48 -7.60
N SER A 83 -22.16 -17.75 -8.87
CA SER A 83 -22.11 -19.12 -9.42
C SER A 83 -20.68 -19.69 -9.48
N ILE A 84 -19.67 -18.82 -9.40
CA ILE A 84 -18.25 -19.20 -9.33
C ILE A 84 -17.66 -18.98 -7.91
N TYR A 85 -18.49 -19.00 -6.85
CA TYR A 85 -18.06 -18.68 -5.48
C TYR A 85 -16.77 -19.39 -5.01
N PRO A 86 -16.57 -20.70 -5.27
CA PRO A 86 -15.37 -21.43 -4.83
C PRO A 86 -14.08 -21.01 -5.54
N VAL A 87 -14.18 -20.42 -6.73
CA VAL A 87 -13.05 -20.02 -7.59
C VAL A 87 -13.10 -18.53 -7.91
N ARG A 88 -13.63 -17.72 -6.98
CA ARG A 88 -13.71 -16.27 -7.16
C ARG A 88 -12.32 -15.69 -7.39
N PRO A 89 -12.19 -14.68 -8.29
CA PRO A 89 -10.95 -13.93 -8.41
C PRO A 89 -10.52 -13.31 -7.08
N THR A 90 -9.23 -13.09 -6.92
CA THR A 90 -8.57 -12.50 -5.75
C THR A 90 -9.18 -11.16 -5.38
N GLN A 91 -9.48 -10.30 -6.37
CA GLN A 91 -10.20 -9.04 -6.14
C GLN A 91 -11.56 -9.26 -5.46
N CYS A 92 -12.31 -10.30 -5.85
CA CYS A 92 -13.60 -10.63 -5.23
C CYS A 92 -13.47 -11.31 -3.85
N GLN A 93 -12.38 -12.03 -3.60
CA GLN A 93 -12.12 -12.68 -2.31
C GLN A 93 -11.70 -11.68 -1.23
N THR A 94 -10.87 -10.70 -1.61
CA THR A 94 -10.34 -9.67 -0.71
C THR A 94 -11.34 -8.54 -0.38
N TYR A 95 -12.51 -8.50 -1.02
CA TYR A 95 -13.55 -7.51 -0.70
C TYR A 95 -14.15 -7.74 0.71
N PRO A 96 -14.32 -6.71 1.56
CA PRO A 96 -14.20 -5.26 1.29
C PRO A 96 -12.89 -4.64 1.85
N PHE A 97 -11.80 -5.40 1.90
CA PHE A 97 -10.52 -4.98 2.47
C PHE A 97 -9.54 -4.46 1.42
N TRP A 98 -10.06 -3.87 0.33
CA TRP A 98 -9.19 -3.22 -0.65
C TRP A 98 -8.60 -1.96 -0.02
N PRO A 99 -7.32 -1.62 -0.32
CA PRO A 99 -6.65 -0.50 0.34
C PRO A 99 -7.44 0.81 0.25
N GLN A 100 -8.12 1.09 -0.87
CA GLN A 100 -8.91 2.31 -1.07
C GLN A 100 -10.10 2.43 -0.11
N GLN A 101 -10.60 1.31 0.43
CA GLN A 101 -11.73 1.27 1.37
C GLN A 101 -11.26 1.45 2.82
N LEU A 102 -9.96 1.29 3.07
CA LEU A 102 -9.33 1.29 4.39
C LEU A 102 -8.55 2.58 4.69
N ILE A 103 -8.48 3.52 3.73
CA ILE A 103 -7.78 4.81 3.88
C ILE A 103 -8.32 5.59 5.09
N SER A 104 -9.66 5.66 5.24
CA SER A 104 -10.27 6.44 6.30
C SER A 104 -11.62 5.88 6.76
N LYS A 105 -12.12 6.41 7.88
CA LYS A 105 -13.50 6.16 8.34
C LYS A 105 -14.54 6.56 7.30
N TYR A 106 -14.24 7.60 6.53
CA TYR A 106 -15.13 8.10 5.50
C TYR A 106 -15.23 7.09 4.35
N ASP A 107 -14.12 6.51 3.91
CA ASP A 107 -14.11 5.50 2.84
C ASP A 107 -14.81 4.21 3.27
N TRP A 108 -14.62 3.79 4.52
CA TRP A 108 -15.38 2.67 5.08
C TRP A 108 -16.88 2.97 5.15
N ALA A 109 -17.27 4.19 5.53
CA ALA A 109 -18.66 4.64 5.52
C ALA A 109 -19.25 4.79 4.12
N LEU A 110 -18.43 5.04 3.11
CA LEU A 110 -18.85 4.99 1.72
C LEU A 110 -19.09 3.54 1.30
N THR A 111 -18.17 2.64 1.65
CA THR A 111 -18.27 1.20 1.36
C THR A 111 -19.52 0.57 1.99
N SER A 112 -19.95 1.03 3.17
CA SER A 112 -21.17 0.52 3.82
C SER A 112 -22.46 0.83 3.08
N LYS A 113 -22.45 1.80 2.14
CA LYS A 113 -23.60 2.06 1.26
C LYS A 113 -23.76 0.98 0.20
N GLU A 114 -22.66 0.30 -0.14
CA GLU A 114 -22.62 -0.74 -1.16
C GLU A 114 -22.66 -2.15 -0.53
N CYS A 115 -22.14 -2.31 0.69
CA CYS A 115 -22.17 -3.56 1.42
C CYS A 115 -22.78 -3.39 2.81
N GLU A 116 -23.92 -4.05 3.05
CA GLU A 116 -24.57 -4.06 4.37
C GLU A 116 -23.80 -4.85 5.44
N GLY A 117 -22.81 -5.64 5.01
CA GLY A 117 -21.91 -6.34 5.93
C GLY A 117 -20.84 -5.44 6.54
N VAL A 118 -20.63 -4.24 5.99
CA VAL A 118 -19.71 -3.22 6.50
C VAL A 118 -20.44 -2.45 7.60
N LEU A 119 -20.01 -2.64 8.85
CA LEU A 119 -20.67 -2.11 10.02
C LEU A 119 -19.98 -0.81 10.48
N LEU A 120 -20.77 0.26 10.62
CA LEU A 120 -20.27 1.56 11.11
C LEU A 120 -20.33 1.66 12.63
N ASP A 121 -21.40 1.13 13.21
CA ASP A 121 -21.60 1.08 14.64
C ASP A 121 -21.22 -0.29 15.18
N ARG A 122 -20.34 -0.28 16.19
CA ARG A 122 -19.90 -1.49 16.88
C ARG A 122 -21.08 -2.07 17.64
N THR A 123 -21.71 -3.09 17.08
CA THR A 123 -22.79 -3.81 17.76
C THR A 123 -22.25 -4.95 18.62
N SER A 124 -21.06 -5.47 18.31
CA SER A 124 -20.38 -6.52 19.07
C SER A 124 -18.88 -6.52 18.76
N ASP A 125 -18.04 -6.88 19.73
CA ASP A 125 -16.60 -7.11 19.53
C ASP A 125 -16.33 -8.29 18.58
N ALA A 126 -17.27 -9.23 18.44
CA ALA A 126 -17.15 -10.37 17.54
C ALA A 126 -17.15 -9.98 16.05
N ASP A 127 -17.66 -8.79 15.71
CA ASP A 127 -17.68 -8.29 14.34
C ASP A 127 -16.43 -7.47 14.00
N ILE A 128 -15.58 -7.15 14.98
CA ILE A 128 -14.32 -6.44 14.76
C ILE A 128 -13.39 -7.35 13.98
N VAL A 129 -12.89 -6.85 12.85
CA VAL A 129 -11.94 -7.60 12.03
C VAL A 129 -10.55 -7.46 12.65
N PRO A 130 -9.85 -8.58 12.92
CA PRO A 130 -8.47 -8.56 13.38
C PRO A 130 -7.53 -7.85 12.40
N ASN A 131 -6.56 -7.09 12.90
CA ASN A 131 -5.66 -6.28 12.07
C ASN A 131 -4.75 -7.13 11.17
N ASP A 132 -4.30 -8.29 11.65
CA ASP A 132 -3.56 -9.31 10.89
C ASP A 132 -4.37 -9.81 9.70
N ARG A 133 -5.67 -10.05 9.88
CA ARG A 133 -6.56 -10.41 8.78
C ARG A 133 -6.68 -9.27 7.76
N ILE A 134 -6.89 -8.03 8.20
CA ILE A 134 -6.98 -6.88 7.29
C ILE A 134 -5.69 -6.77 6.47
N LEU A 135 -4.53 -6.82 7.13
CA LEU A 135 -3.23 -6.70 6.49
C LEU A 135 -3.00 -7.83 5.49
N LYS A 136 -3.32 -9.08 5.84
CA LYS A 136 -3.26 -10.23 4.93
C LYS A 136 -4.06 -9.98 3.66
N GLU A 137 -5.33 -9.60 3.78
CA GLU A 137 -6.21 -9.40 2.62
C GLU A 137 -5.75 -8.21 1.76
N THR A 138 -5.24 -7.13 2.38
CA THR A 138 -4.68 -5.99 1.66
C THR A 138 -3.41 -6.35 0.90
N VAL A 139 -2.49 -7.11 1.50
CA VAL A 139 -1.27 -7.59 0.83
C VAL A 139 -1.63 -8.49 -0.35
N ILE A 140 -2.53 -9.46 -0.14
CA ILE A 140 -3.00 -10.35 -1.21
C ILE A 140 -3.61 -9.53 -2.36
N HIS A 141 -4.41 -8.51 -2.05
CA HIS A 141 -5.01 -7.62 -3.04
C HIS A 141 -3.96 -6.86 -3.86
N GLU A 142 -2.96 -6.28 -3.21
CA GLU A 142 -1.91 -5.51 -3.89
C GLU A 142 -1.00 -6.39 -4.74
N VAL A 143 -0.63 -7.59 -4.28
CA VAL A 143 0.10 -8.57 -5.11
C VAL A 143 -0.69 -8.96 -6.34
N HIS A 144 -2.01 -9.14 -6.23
CA HIS A 144 -2.85 -9.38 -7.40
C HIS A 144 -2.89 -8.18 -8.36
N ARG A 145 -2.95 -6.97 -7.80
CA ARG A 145 -3.03 -5.72 -8.56
C ARG A 145 -1.72 -5.37 -9.27
N SER A 146 -0.57 -5.82 -8.75
CA SER A 146 0.75 -5.59 -9.37
C SER A 146 0.91 -6.31 -10.72
N GLY A 147 0.04 -7.27 -11.03
CA GLY A 147 0.03 -8.00 -12.29
C GLY A 147 0.62 -9.40 -12.22
N GLU A 148 0.99 -9.87 -11.03
CA GLU A 148 1.41 -11.26 -10.81
C GLU A 148 0.30 -12.23 -11.23
N SER A 149 0.68 -13.27 -11.98
CA SER A 149 -0.26 -14.27 -12.47
C SER A 149 -0.38 -15.40 -11.45
N MET A 150 -1.11 -15.14 -10.37
CA MET A 150 -1.33 -16.07 -9.25
C MET A 150 -2.79 -16.07 -8.78
N THR A 151 -3.30 -17.19 -8.27
CA THR A 151 -4.61 -17.24 -7.60
C THR A 151 -4.51 -16.75 -6.16
N TYR A 152 -5.65 -16.45 -5.54
CA TYR A 152 -5.71 -16.10 -4.10
C TYR A 152 -4.97 -17.12 -3.23
N SER A 153 -5.23 -18.42 -3.41
CA SER A 153 -4.62 -19.47 -2.59
C SER A 153 -3.11 -19.59 -2.79
N GLU A 154 -2.62 -19.30 -4.00
CA GLU A 154 -1.18 -19.29 -4.28
C GLU A 154 -0.50 -18.11 -3.56
N ILE A 155 -1.12 -16.92 -3.58
CA ILE A 155 -0.61 -15.75 -2.85
C ILE A 155 -0.72 -15.97 -1.33
N GLU A 156 -1.83 -16.54 -0.85
CA GLU A 156 -2.03 -16.86 0.56
C GLU A 156 -0.95 -17.81 1.07
N SER A 157 -0.63 -18.88 0.33
CA SER A 157 0.46 -19.80 0.69
C SER A 157 1.80 -19.08 0.80
N LEU A 158 2.10 -18.15 -0.11
CA LEU A 158 3.32 -17.34 -0.01
C LEU A 158 3.32 -16.43 1.21
N VAL A 159 2.20 -15.81 1.54
CA VAL A 159 2.06 -14.94 2.72
C VAL A 159 2.16 -15.75 4.01
N GLU A 160 1.65 -16.98 4.04
CA GLU A 160 1.76 -17.90 5.18
C GLU A 160 3.18 -18.46 5.38
N GLU A 161 3.98 -18.52 4.31
CA GLU A 161 5.40 -18.88 4.36
C GLU A 161 6.29 -17.74 4.86
N LEU A 162 5.79 -16.50 4.87
CA LEU A 162 6.48 -15.38 5.50
C LEU A 162 6.51 -15.60 7.02
N ASP A 163 7.65 -15.32 7.63
CA ASP A 163 7.80 -15.36 9.09
C ASP A 163 6.64 -14.57 9.74
N PRO A 164 5.91 -15.14 10.73
CA PRO A 164 4.86 -14.43 11.47
C PRO A 164 5.32 -13.08 12.05
N ASP A 165 6.64 -12.93 12.25
CA ASP A 165 7.26 -11.71 12.74
C ASP A 165 7.60 -10.67 11.63
N MET A 166 7.43 -11.03 10.35
CA MET A 166 7.64 -10.10 9.21
C MET A 166 6.42 -9.19 8.94
N LEU A 167 5.22 -9.57 9.37
CA LEU A 167 3.99 -8.85 9.03
C LEU A 167 3.22 -8.43 10.28
N HIS A 168 3.58 -7.28 10.83
CA HIS A 168 2.94 -6.74 12.03
C HIS A 168 2.09 -5.51 11.72
N ALA A 169 0.78 -5.62 11.98
CA ALA A 169 -0.13 -4.50 11.97
C ALA A 169 -0.15 -3.83 13.36
N PHE A 170 0.49 -2.67 13.49
CA PHE A 170 0.46 -1.92 14.74
C PHE A 170 -0.67 -0.88 14.71
N ASP A 171 -1.55 -0.93 15.72
CA ASP A 171 -2.69 -0.02 15.93
C ASP A 171 -2.25 1.39 16.41
N GLN A 172 -0.97 1.71 16.29
CA GLN A 172 -0.36 2.93 16.80
C GLN A 172 0.33 3.67 15.65
N THR A 173 0.26 4.99 15.65
CA THR A 173 0.90 5.85 14.65
C THR A 173 1.96 6.74 15.29
N GLY A 174 2.95 7.17 14.52
CA GLY A 174 3.94 8.16 14.96
C GLY A 174 4.80 7.67 16.13
N ASN A 175 5.00 8.51 17.15
CA ASN A 175 5.85 8.19 18.31
C ASN A 175 5.38 6.97 19.11
N ALA A 176 4.07 6.70 19.16
CA ALA A 176 3.52 5.59 19.93
C ALA A 176 3.90 4.24 19.31
N PHE A 177 3.83 4.13 17.97
CA PHE A 177 4.34 2.99 17.21
C PHE A 177 5.79 2.71 17.52
N VAL A 178 6.64 3.74 17.36
CA VAL A 178 8.08 3.56 17.50
C VAL A 178 8.48 3.27 18.95
N THR A 179 7.80 3.87 19.92
CA THR A 179 8.01 3.57 21.35
C THR A 179 7.59 2.14 21.69
N THR A 180 6.45 1.68 21.17
CA THR A 180 6.01 0.29 21.35
C THR A 180 6.99 -0.68 20.69
N LEU A 181 7.48 -0.37 19.50
CA LEU A 181 8.49 -1.19 18.81
C LEU A 181 9.80 -1.27 19.61
N LEU A 182 10.24 -0.15 20.21
CA LEU A 182 11.40 -0.09 21.10
C LEU A 182 11.21 -0.86 22.40
N GLU A 183 9.96 -1.03 22.85
CA GLU A 183 9.61 -1.76 24.06
C GLU A 183 9.30 -3.25 23.81
N SER A 184 8.88 -3.62 22.59
CA SER A 184 8.42 -4.97 22.24
C SER A 184 9.37 -5.78 21.37
N SER A 185 10.23 -5.15 20.57
CA SER A 185 11.12 -5.83 19.61
C SER A 185 12.58 -5.81 20.09
N ALA A 186 13.20 -6.99 20.15
CA ALA A 186 14.66 -7.12 20.28
C ALA A 186 15.39 -6.96 18.93
N GLU A 187 14.64 -6.92 17.83
CA GLU A 187 15.19 -6.90 16.47
C GLU A 187 15.05 -5.53 15.82
N LEU A 188 16.13 -5.10 15.17
CA LEU A 188 16.25 -3.82 14.49
C LEU A 188 15.75 -3.96 13.05
N LEU A 189 15.06 -2.92 12.55
CA LEU A 189 14.52 -2.86 11.20
C LEU A 189 15.58 -2.45 10.17
N ASP A 190 15.54 -3.02 8.97
CA ASP A 190 16.40 -2.58 7.86
C ASP A 190 15.81 -1.39 7.09
N LEU A 191 14.49 -1.30 6.99
CA LEU A 191 13.79 -0.25 6.25
C LEU A 191 12.54 0.21 7.00
N VAL A 192 12.37 1.53 7.10
CA VAL A 192 11.13 2.18 7.57
C VAL A 192 10.60 3.06 6.45
N VAL A 193 9.36 2.84 6.03
CA VAL A 193 8.69 3.69 5.04
C VAL A 193 7.64 4.54 5.74
N VAL A 194 7.69 5.85 5.52
CA VAL A 194 6.72 6.83 6.05
C VAL A 194 5.97 7.43 4.88
N ASP A 195 4.76 6.94 4.67
CA ASP A 195 3.84 7.43 3.64
C ASP A 195 2.47 7.70 4.27
N VAL A 196 2.34 8.85 4.92
CA VAL A 196 1.15 9.22 5.69
C VAL A 196 0.74 10.64 5.35
N GLU A 197 -0.50 10.78 4.87
CA GLU A 197 -1.18 12.06 4.69
C GLU A 197 -2.43 12.07 5.57
N ASP A 198 -2.56 13.07 6.45
CA ASP A 198 -3.70 13.19 7.37
C ASP A 198 -4.61 14.40 7.07
N GLY A 199 -4.37 15.05 5.92
CA GLY A 199 -5.09 16.24 5.49
C GLY A 199 -4.75 17.52 6.25
N THR A 200 -3.75 17.49 7.14
CA THR A 200 -3.22 18.69 7.80
C THR A 200 -2.01 19.25 7.07
N THR A 201 -1.73 20.54 7.29
CA THR A 201 -0.47 21.15 6.85
C THR A 201 0.26 21.79 8.01
N HIS A 202 1.58 21.76 7.97
CA HIS A 202 2.42 22.43 8.99
C HIS A 202 3.69 22.99 8.38
N GLU A 203 4.21 24.03 9.05
CA GLU A 203 5.44 24.73 8.64
C GLU A 203 6.66 24.15 9.37
N LEU A 204 7.74 23.94 8.64
CA LEU A 204 9.06 23.60 9.17
C LEU A 204 9.91 24.85 9.34
N LEU A 205 10.07 25.27 10.59
CA LEU A 205 10.79 26.49 10.99
C LEU A 205 12.24 26.60 10.46
N GLU A 206 12.89 25.49 10.12
CA GLU A 206 14.28 25.50 9.62
C GLU A 206 14.41 26.14 8.23
N HIS A 207 13.37 26.05 7.39
CA HIS A 207 13.38 26.58 6.01
C HIS A 207 12.09 27.30 5.58
N GLY A 208 11.06 27.34 6.44
CA GLY A 208 9.74 27.88 6.13
C GLY A 208 8.92 27.00 5.18
N ASP A 209 9.35 25.75 4.95
CA ASP A 209 8.66 24.79 4.10
C ASP A 209 7.33 24.39 4.72
N VAL A 210 6.27 24.35 3.90
CA VAL A 210 4.95 23.92 4.32
C VAL A 210 4.69 22.52 3.77
N LEU A 211 4.52 21.56 4.68
CA LEU A 211 4.26 20.17 4.35
C LEU A 211 2.79 19.83 4.51
N SER A 212 2.25 19.05 3.58
CA SER A 212 0.97 18.33 3.68
C SER A 212 1.16 16.85 4.05
N ALA A 213 2.31 16.28 3.68
CA ALA A 213 2.73 14.94 4.09
C ALA A 213 4.26 14.89 4.21
N PRO A 214 4.82 14.19 5.22
CA PRO A 214 4.16 13.58 6.38
C PRO A 214 3.67 14.64 7.40
N PRO A 215 2.77 14.32 8.34
CA PRO A 215 2.26 15.29 9.32
C PRO A 215 3.31 15.74 10.36
N ALA A 216 3.01 16.80 11.10
CA ALA A 216 3.93 17.43 12.07
C ALA A 216 4.50 16.44 13.10
N SER A 217 3.72 15.47 13.55
CA SER A 217 4.15 14.44 14.49
C SER A 217 5.26 13.55 13.92
N MET A 218 5.19 13.25 12.62
CA MET A 218 6.11 12.37 11.90
C MET A 218 7.31 13.11 11.28
N THR A 219 7.36 14.43 11.42
CA THR A 219 8.53 15.25 11.08
C THR A 219 9.22 15.81 12.32
N SER A 220 8.74 15.46 13.52
CA SER A 220 9.31 15.92 14.79
C SER A 220 10.69 15.30 15.04
N LYS A 221 11.59 16.04 15.72
CA LYS A 221 12.92 15.53 16.07
C LYS A 221 12.84 14.26 16.92
N GLU A 222 11.87 14.18 17.82
CA GLU A 222 11.64 13.01 18.66
C GLU A 222 11.31 11.77 17.82
N PHE A 223 10.39 11.90 16.86
CA PHE A 223 10.03 10.82 15.96
C PHE A 223 11.20 10.31 15.13
N LEU A 224 11.98 11.23 14.55
CA LEU A 224 13.16 10.86 13.75
C LEU A 224 14.24 10.15 14.59
N HIS A 225 14.47 10.60 15.83
CA HIS A 225 15.37 9.90 16.76
C HIS A 225 14.85 8.51 17.13
N ASN A 226 13.55 8.38 17.33
CA ASN A 226 12.94 7.09 17.60
C ASN A 226 13.10 6.14 16.40
N ILE A 227 12.87 6.62 15.16
CA ILE A 227 13.13 5.83 13.94
C ILE A 227 14.59 5.36 13.90
N ARG A 228 15.56 6.25 14.15
CA ARG A 228 16.97 5.85 14.19
C ARG A 228 17.24 4.71 15.19
N ARG A 229 16.55 4.69 16.33
CA ARG A 229 16.76 3.69 17.38
C ARG A 229 16.18 2.32 17.05
N VAL A 230 15.13 2.28 16.22
CA VAL A 230 14.55 1.01 15.75
C VAL A 230 15.23 0.47 14.51
N LEU A 231 16.02 1.29 13.81
CA LEU A 231 16.75 0.87 12.62
C LEU A 231 18.07 0.16 12.96
N GLY A 232 18.43 -0.82 12.13
CA GLY A 232 19.69 -1.54 12.19
C GLY A 232 20.89 -0.65 11.87
N PRO A 233 22.13 -1.15 12.06
CA PRO A 233 23.35 -0.38 11.80
C PRO A 233 23.48 0.14 10.36
N ARG A 234 22.73 -0.43 9.41
CA ARG A 234 22.67 -0.03 8.00
C ARG A 234 21.26 0.38 7.53
N GLY A 235 20.38 0.66 8.49
CA GLY A 235 18.98 0.88 8.22
C GLY A 235 18.71 2.17 7.43
N VAL A 236 17.58 2.15 6.72
CA VAL A 236 17.11 3.27 5.89
C VAL A 236 15.72 3.69 6.35
N VAL A 237 15.48 4.99 6.41
CA VAL A 237 14.12 5.53 6.41
C VAL A 237 13.85 6.16 5.05
N ALA A 238 12.68 5.89 4.47
CA ALA A 238 12.18 6.54 3.25
C ALA A 238 10.88 7.28 3.59
N MET A 239 10.84 8.59 3.35
CA MET A 239 9.68 9.42 3.65
C MET A 239 9.11 10.00 2.35
N ASN A 240 7.83 9.76 2.10
CA ASN A 240 7.11 10.43 1.03
C ASN A 240 6.72 11.85 1.45
N VAL A 241 7.17 12.84 0.70
CA VAL A 241 7.00 14.26 1.02
C VAL A 241 6.15 14.94 -0.04
N ILE A 242 5.08 15.57 0.44
CA ILE A 242 4.21 16.46 -0.33
C ILE A 242 4.22 17.80 0.39
N GLY A 243 4.71 18.83 -0.27
CA GLY A 243 4.88 20.15 0.32
C GLY A 243 5.27 21.21 -0.70
N HIS A 244 5.37 22.45 -0.23
CA HIS A 244 5.78 23.58 -1.03
C HIS A 244 6.68 24.53 -0.24
N LYS A 245 7.55 25.25 -0.96
CA LYS A 245 8.36 26.32 -0.40
C LYS A 245 7.49 27.50 0.06
N PRO A 246 7.98 28.34 0.99
CA PRO A 246 7.25 29.51 1.44
C PRO A 246 6.93 30.48 0.29
N THR A 247 5.81 31.17 0.43
CA THR A 247 5.30 32.15 -0.55
C THR A 247 6.31 33.27 -0.78
N GLY A 248 6.81 33.38 -2.02
CA GLY A 248 7.81 34.38 -2.42
C GLY A 248 9.21 33.83 -2.71
N SER A 249 9.42 32.51 -2.62
CA SER A 249 10.66 31.87 -3.08
C SER A 249 10.78 31.89 -4.62
N LEU A 250 12.00 32.08 -5.13
CA LEU A 250 12.32 32.12 -6.56
C LEU A 250 12.27 30.74 -7.25
N GLU A 251 12.20 29.66 -6.47
CA GLU A 251 12.19 28.29 -6.94
C GLU A 251 10.79 27.69 -6.81
N SER A 252 10.21 27.23 -7.92
CA SER A 252 8.86 26.64 -7.97
C SER A 252 8.80 25.17 -7.56
N ALA A 253 9.94 24.51 -7.38
CA ALA A 253 10.06 23.12 -6.94
C ALA A 253 10.82 23.05 -5.61
N GLY A 254 10.27 22.35 -4.62
CA GLY A 254 10.82 22.25 -3.27
C GLY A 254 9.74 22.13 -2.21
N GLY A 255 10.13 22.28 -0.94
CA GLY A 255 9.26 21.99 0.21
C GLY A 255 9.68 20.73 0.97
N TRP A 256 10.92 20.28 0.81
CA TRP A 256 11.49 19.13 1.51
C TRP A 256 12.82 19.49 2.22
N ASP A 257 13.36 20.68 1.97
CA ASP A 257 14.67 21.14 2.46
C ASP A 257 14.71 21.15 4.00
N GLY A 258 13.62 21.60 4.63
CA GLY A 258 13.43 21.55 6.08
C GLY A 258 13.48 20.13 6.64
N LEU A 259 12.78 19.19 6.01
CA LEU A 259 12.77 17.80 6.47
C LEU A 259 14.12 17.12 6.25
N ALA A 260 14.75 17.35 5.10
CA ALA A 260 16.07 16.83 4.79
C ALA A 260 17.12 17.36 5.78
N THR A 261 17.09 18.65 6.11
CA THR A 261 17.96 19.26 7.12
C THR A 261 17.75 18.63 8.50
N ARG A 262 16.49 18.41 8.87
CA ARG A 262 16.17 17.77 10.15
C ARG A 262 16.62 16.31 10.20
N LEU A 263 16.44 15.56 9.11
CA LEU A 263 16.97 14.20 8.96
C LEU A 263 18.49 14.18 9.05
N ALA A 264 19.19 15.17 8.50
CA ALA A 264 20.65 15.24 8.56
C ALA A 264 21.19 15.43 9.98
N THR A 265 20.35 15.90 10.92
CA THR A 265 20.73 15.94 12.36
C THR A 265 20.71 14.57 13.03
N VAL A 266 20.05 13.59 12.41
CA VAL A 266 19.81 12.26 12.98
C VAL A 266 20.48 11.17 12.17
N PHE A 267 20.57 11.27 10.84
CA PHE A 267 21.08 10.22 9.95
C PHE A 267 22.45 10.59 9.36
N ASP A 268 23.25 9.57 9.04
CA ASP A 268 24.64 9.77 8.60
C ASP A 268 24.69 10.29 7.15
N GLN A 269 23.68 9.95 6.34
CA GLN A 269 23.48 10.50 5.01
C GLN A 269 22.00 10.79 4.77
N VAL A 270 21.72 11.86 4.02
CA VAL A 270 20.38 12.18 3.54
C VAL A 270 20.38 12.28 2.02
N TRP A 271 19.42 11.61 1.40
CA TRP A 271 19.24 11.60 -0.04
C TRP A 271 17.83 12.04 -0.40
N VAL A 272 17.68 12.65 -1.57
CA VAL A 272 16.42 13.20 -2.05
C VAL A 272 16.22 12.76 -3.48
N LEU A 273 15.03 12.26 -3.77
CA LEU A 273 14.60 11.85 -5.09
C LEU A 273 13.32 12.62 -5.45
N PRO A 274 13.44 13.71 -6.24
CA PRO A 274 12.28 14.45 -6.72
C PRO A 274 11.54 13.63 -7.79
N LEU A 275 10.26 13.37 -7.59
CA LEU A 275 9.33 12.75 -8.55
C LEU A 275 8.44 13.83 -9.20
N GLU A 276 7.51 13.46 -10.08
CA GLU A 276 6.66 14.43 -10.79
C GLU A 276 5.65 15.13 -9.86
N ALA A 277 5.13 14.43 -8.86
CA ALA A 277 4.08 14.94 -7.96
C ALA A 277 4.52 15.07 -6.48
N ASN A 278 5.56 14.35 -6.08
CA ASN A 278 6.02 14.21 -4.71
C ASN A 278 7.55 14.08 -4.66
N THR A 279 8.13 14.11 -3.46
CA THR A 279 9.57 13.92 -3.28
C THR A 279 9.81 12.84 -2.24
N LEU A 280 10.65 11.86 -2.57
CA LEU A 280 11.12 10.88 -1.58
C LEU A 280 12.38 11.42 -0.90
N VAL A 281 12.38 11.42 0.43
CA VAL A 281 13.53 11.82 1.24
C VAL A 281 13.98 10.63 2.07
N PHE A 282 15.27 10.29 1.97
CA PHE A 282 15.87 9.12 2.61
C PHE A 282 16.84 9.54 3.70
N GLY A 283 16.77 8.90 4.86
CA GLY A 283 17.81 8.95 5.90
C GLY A 283 18.50 7.60 6.00
N VAL A 284 19.84 7.57 5.92
CA VAL A 284 20.65 6.33 5.85
C VAL A 284 21.66 6.29 6.99
N LEU A 285 21.75 5.13 7.65
CA LEU A 285 22.71 4.84 8.73
C LEU A 285 23.89 3.99 8.23
N GLY A 286 25.10 4.23 8.75
CA GLY A 286 26.25 3.31 8.72
C GLY A 286 26.78 2.87 7.36
N TRP A 287 26.29 3.43 6.26
CA TRP A 287 26.80 3.17 4.92
C TRP A 287 28.06 4.00 4.66
N PRO A 288 29.17 3.40 4.17
CA PRO A 288 30.39 4.12 3.88
C PRO A 288 30.14 5.17 2.78
N SER A 289 30.74 6.35 2.95
CA SER A 289 30.63 7.51 2.04
C SER A 289 31.17 7.27 0.62
N HIS A 290 31.80 6.11 0.38
CA HIS A 290 32.50 5.80 -0.85
C HIS A 290 31.77 4.70 -1.63
N VAL A 291 31.22 5.13 -2.78
CA VAL A 291 30.96 4.40 -4.02
C VAL A 291 30.54 2.94 -3.83
N LEU A 292 29.24 2.68 -3.97
CA LEU A 292 28.75 1.36 -4.38
C LEU A 292 29.59 0.88 -5.56
N PRO A 293 30.28 -0.27 -5.49
CA PRO A 293 30.95 -0.79 -6.66
C PRO A 293 29.89 -0.98 -7.74
N PRO A 294 30.14 -0.56 -8.99
CA PRO A 294 29.25 -0.91 -10.08
C PRO A 294 29.08 -2.43 -10.08
N LEU A 295 27.84 -2.90 -10.12
CA LEU A 295 27.56 -4.33 -10.28
C LEU A 295 28.31 -4.80 -11.53
N SER A 296 29.13 -5.84 -11.35
CA SER A 296 29.93 -6.45 -12.41
C SER A 296 29.04 -6.76 -13.62
N THR A 297 29.43 -6.27 -14.79
CA THR A 297 28.71 -6.39 -16.08
C THR A 297 28.75 -7.80 -16.68
N THR A 298 28.53 -8.83 -15.87
CA THR A 298 28.46 -10.23 -16.31
C THR A 298 27.05 -10.74 -16.10
N SER A 299 26.34 -11.00 -17.21
CA SER A 299 24.97 -11.51 -17.33
C SER A 299 24.16 -11.45 -16.03
N LEU A 300 23.58 -10.29 -15.77
CA LEU A 300 22.59 -10.11 -14.72
C LEU A 300 21.40 -11.04 -15.01
N SER A 301 20.91 -11.71 -13.98
CA SER A 301 19.62 -12.39 -14.03
C SER A 301 18.49 -11.40 -14.35
N ASP A 302 17.33 -11.89 -14.80
CA ASP A 302 16.19 -11.01 -15.12
C ASP A 302 15.79 -10.10 -13.95
N GLN A 303 15.91 -10.57 -12.70
CA GLN A 303 15.66 -9.76 -11.51
C GLN A 303 16.72 -8.68 -11.29
N GLU A 304 17.99 -8.99 -11.50
CA GLU A 304 19.09 -8.03 -11.39
C GLU A 304 19.04 -6.98 -12.51
N GLN A 305 18.54 -7.34 -13.70
CA GLN A 305 18.33 -6.41 -14.81
C GLN A 305 17.20 -5.43 -14.47
N VAL A 306 16.07 -5.90 -13.93
CA VAL A 306 14.98 -5.02 -13.45
C VAL A 306 15.48 -4.05 -12.39
N VAL A 307 16.27 -4.54 -11.43
CA VAL A 307 16.88 -3.68 -10.40
C VAL A 307 17.82 -2.65 -11.02
N GLN A 308 18.61 -3.05 -12.02
CA GLN A 308 19.53 -2.16 -12.72
C GLN A 308 18.80 -1.09 -13.54
N ASP A 309 17.71 -1.44 -14.21
CA ASP A 309 16.87 -0.52 -14.97
C ASP A 309 16.23 0.52 -14.05
N ILE A 310 15.73 0.10 -12.88
CA ILE A 310 15.23 0.99 -11.81
C ILE A 310 16.35 1.94 -11.36
N PHE A 311 17.56 1.41 -11.08
CA PHE A 311 18.67 2.26 -10.68
C PHE A 311 19.03 3.28 -11.76
N ASP A 312 19.06 2.90 -13.03
CA ASP A 312 19.42 3.79 -14.12
C ASP A 312 18.36 4.86 -14.38
N GLU A 313 17.08 4.57 -14.10
CA GLU A 313 16.00 5.56 -14.12
C GLU A 313 16.13 6.62 -13.01
N PHE A 314 16.39 6.18 -11.76
CA PHE A 314 16.32 7.07 -10.60
C PHE A 314 17.65 7.70 -10.19
N ARG A 315 18.78 7.03 -10.42
CA ARG A 315 20.13 7.51 -10.03
C ARG A 315 20.45 8.91 -10.56
N PRO A 316 20.09 9.31 -11.80
CA PRO A 316 20.35 10.67 -12.30
C PRO A 316 19.58 11.76 -11.55
N ARG A 317 18.44 11.42 -10.95
CA ARG A 317 17.56 12.34 -10.22
C ARG A 317 17.86 12.40 -8.73
N MET A 318 18.52 11.37 -8.21
CA MET A 318 18.84 11.25 -6.79
C MET A 318 19.97 12.22 -6.39
N ARG A 319 19.72 13.03 -5.37
CA ARG A 319 20.66 14.05 -4.87
C ARG A 319 20.98 13.78 -3.41
N ARG A 320 22.27 13.90 -3.05
CA ARG A 320 22.68 13.89 -1.65
C ARG A 320 22.56 15.30 -1.07
N VAL A 321 22.00 15.39 0.13
CA VAL A 321 21.95 16.63 0.91
C VAL A 321 23.19 16.67 1.79
N HIS A 322 23.92 17.77 1.73
CA HIS A 322 25.19 18.00 2.42
C HIS A 322 25.00 18.81 3.70
#